data_AF-A0A662V7V1-F1
#
_entry.id   AF-A0A662V7V1-F1
#
_cell.length_a   1.000
_cell.length_b   1.000
_cell.length_c   1.000
_cell.angle_alpha   90.00
_cell.angle_beta   90.00
_cell.angle_gamma   90.00
#
_symmetry.space_group_name_H-M   'P 1'
#
loop_
_entity.id
_entity.type
_entity.pdbx_description
1 polymer ?
#
loop_
_entity_poly.entity_id
_entity_poly.type
_entity_poly.pdbx_seq_one_letter_code
_entity_poly.pdbx_strand_id
1 'polypeptide(L)'
;MTLRENDHINEEMLKEIEEYERKYLRPSHRKPKRAFPSNEDIVEAIRNITGGILTRWNAEQLFEAVKKYLEDRGFDTSRVTEGRVWRLATNMVKKGMLKVID
;
A
#
# COMPACT_ATOMS: atom_id res chain seq x y z
N MET A 1 -16.22 56.17 4.56
CA MET A 1 -15.06 55.25 4.48
C MET A 1 -14.61 54.96 5.90
N THR A 2 -15.10 53.88 6.50
CA THR A 2 -14.68 53.43 7.83
C THR A 2 -13.84 52.17 7.64
N LEU A 3 -12.53 52.32 7.82
CA LEU A 3 -11.61 51.18 7.86
C LEU A 3 -11.81 50.47 9.20
N ARG A 4 -11.93 49.15 9.12
CA ARG A 4 -12.33 48.22 10.18
C ARG A 4 -11.27 48.19 11.27
N GLU A 5 -11.58 48.74 12.44
CA GLU A 5 -10.92 48.34 13.68
C GLU A 5 -11.44 46.96 14.04
N ASN A 6 -10.69 45.88 13.76
CA ASN A 6 -10.72 44.59 14.47
C ASN A 6 -10.04 43.48 13.66
N ASP A 7 -8.75 43.62 13.35
CA ASP A 7 -7.96 42.49 12.83
C ASP A 7 -6.53 42.47 13.42
N HIS A 8 -6.36 42.94 14.66
CA HIS A 8 -5.13 42.67 15.42
C HIS A 8 -5.35 41.40 16.23
N ILE A 9 -5.18 40.25 15.58
CA ILE A 9 -5.16 38.98 16.30
C ILE A 9 -3.91 38.98 17.17
N ASN A 10 -4.09 38.96 18.49
CA ASN A 10 -2.99 38.96 19.44
C ASN A 10 -2.16 37.68 19.24
N GLU A 11 -0.85 37.85 19.04
CA GLU A 11 0.08 36.75 18.75
C GLU A 11 0.11 35.69 19.85
N GLU A 12 -0.16 36.08 21.11
CA GLU A 12 -0.29 35.13 22.22
C GLU A 12 -1.54 34.25 22.11
N MET A 13 -2.68 34.81 21.71
CA MET A 13 -3.89 34.04 21.49
C MET A 13 -3.73 33.07 20.32
N LEU A 14 -2.98 33.47 19.28
CA LEU A 14 -2.67 32.61 18.15
C LEU A 14 -1.82 31.40 18.60
N LYS A 15 -0.79 31.66 19.41
CA LYS A 15 0.08 30.61 19.97
C LYS A 15 -0.67 29.66 20.90
N GLU A 16 -1.60 30.17 21.70
CA GLU A 16 -2.43 29.36 22.59
C GLU A 16 -3.35 28.42 21.79
N ILE A 17 -3.95 28.92 20.71
CA ILE A 17 -4.74 28.09 19.78
C ILE A 17 -3.84 27.06 19.11
N GLU A 18 -2.70 27.45 18.55
CA GLU A 18 -1.76 26.50 17.91
C GLU A 18 -1.26 25.41 18.87
N GLU A 19 -0.98 25.76 20.12
CA GLU A 19 -0.57 24.80 21.15
C GLU A 19 -1.72 23.86 21.55
N TYR A 20 -2.94 24.40 21.65
CA TYR A 20 -4.15 23.60 21.88
C TYR A 20 -4.44 22.64 20.72
N GLU A 21 -4.34 23.11 19.48
CA GLU A 21 -4.46 22.26 18.30
C GLU A 21 -3.38 21.18 18.32
N ARG A 22 -2.11 21.54 18.52
CA ARG A 22 -0.99 20.58 18.54
C ARG A 22 -1.14 19.52 19.65
N LYS A 23 -1.68 19.90 20.82
CA LYS A 23 -1.78 19.03 22.00
C LYS A 23 -3.06 18.18 22.03
N TYR A 24 -4.18 18.71 21.54
CA TYR A 24 -5.50 18.06 21.64
C TYR A 24 -6.09 17.67 20.28
N LEU A 25 -5.89 18.48 19.24
CA LEU A 25 -6.18 18.10 17.86
C LEU A 25 -4.93 17.43 17.30
N ARG A 26 -4.65 16.18 17.72
CA ARG A 26 -3.78 15.34 16.87
C ARG A 26 -4.38 15.45 15.47
N PRO A 27 -3.71 16.06 14.48
CA PRO A 27 -4.16 15.89 13.11
C PRO A 27 -4.14 14.39 12.99
N SER A 28 -5.30 13.78 12.78
CA SER A 28 -5.34 12.38 12.48
C SER A 28 -4.55 12.30 11.19
N HIS A 29 -3.25 12.03 11.32
CA HIS A 29 -2.35 11.61 10.27
C HIS A 29 -2.91 10.23 9.92
N ARG A 30 -4.10 10.20 9.33
CA ARG A 30 -4.63 9.06 8.64
C ARG A 30 -3.61 8.87 7.56
N LYS A 31 -2.64 7.99 7.83
CA LYS A 31 -1.72 7.49 6.82
C LYS A 31 -2.57 7.27 5.57
N PRO A 32 -2.19 7.79 4.41
CA PRO A 32 -2.98 7.62 3.19
C PRO A 32 -3.36 6.14 3.13
N LYS A 33 -4.67 5.87 3.01
CA LYS A 33 -5.16 4.48 3.00
C LYS A 33 -4.40 3.77 1.90
N ARG A 34 -3.50 2.86 2.28
CA ARG A 34 -2.74 2.06 1.32
C ARG A 34 -3.77 1.36 0.43
N ALA A 35 -3.59 1.47 -0.88
CA ALA A 35 -4.51 0.82 -1.80
C ALA A 35 -4.41 -0.69 -1.64
N PHE A 36 -5.52 -1.40 -1.79
CA PHE A 36 -5.47 -2.86 -1.91
C PHE A 36 -4.99 -3.24 -3.30
N PRO A 37 -4.15 -4.28 -3.44
CA PRO A 37 -3.69 -4.72 -4.75
C PRO A 37 -4.84 -5.37 -5.53
N SER A 38 -4.95 -4.97 -6.79
CA SER A 38 -5.82 -5.62 -7.77
C SER A 38 -5.27 -7.00 -8.16
N ASN A 39 -6.04 -7.75 -8.96
CA ASN A 39 -5.53 -9.02 -9.49
C ASN A 39 -4.38 -8.80 -10.48
N GLU A 40 -4.38 -7.69 -11.22
CA GLU A 40 -3.32 -7.35 -12.16
C GLU A 40 -2.02 -7.05 -11.42
N ASP A 41 -2.08 -6.32 -10.31
CA ASP A 41 -0.90 -6.04 -9.47
C ASP A 41 -0.28 -7.33 -8.92
N ILE A 42 -1.10 -8.29 -8.48
CA ILE A 42 -0.63 -9.59 -7.99
C ILE A 42 -0.01 -10.41 -9.13
N VAL A 43 -0.61 -10.41 -10.32
CA VAL A 43 -0.06 -11.09 -11.51
C VAL A 43 1.27 -10.47 -11.93
N GLU A 44 1.37 -9.15 -11.91
CA GLU A 44 2.61 -8.43 -12.18
C GLU A 44 3.68 -8.78 -11.14
N ALA A 45 3.33 -8.83 -9.85
CA ALA A 45 4.23 -9.24 -8.78
C ALA A 45 4.74 -10.68 -9.00
N ILE A 46 3.84 -11.64 -9.25
CA ILE A 46 4.21 -13.03 -9.55
C ILE A 46 5.17 -13.09 -10.74
N ARG A 47 4.90 -12.35 -11.81
CA ARG A 47 5.75 -12.33 -13.01
C ARG A 47 7.13 -11.75 -12.71
N ASN A 48 7.21 -10.65 -11.96
CA ASN A 48 8.47 -10.01 -11.61
C ASN A 48 9.35 -10.90 -10.71
N ILE A 49 8.73 -11.60 -9.75
CA ILE A 49 9.44 -12.49 -8.82
C ILE A 49 9.95 -13.75 -9.51
N THR A 50 9.11 -14.36 -10.34
CA THR A 50 9.42 -15.63 -11.01
C THR A 50 10.24 -15.45 -12.29
N GLY A 51 10.26 -14.24 -12.86
CA GLY A 51 10.82 -14.03 -14.21
C GLY A 51 10.08 -14.80 -15.30
N GLY A 52 8.86 -15.28 -15.03
CA GLY A 52 8.11 -16.16 -15.93
C GLY A 52 8.45 -17.65 -15.79
N ILE A 53 9.28 -18.04 -14.81
CA ILE A 53 9.61 -19.44 -14.51
C ILE A 53 9.34 -19.74 -13.03
N LEU A 54 8.45 -20.70 -12.77
CA LEU A 54 8.16 -21.17 -11.43
C LEU A 54 8.89 -22.50 -11.18
N THR A 55 9.93 -22.46 -10.34
CA THR A 55 10.64 -23.64 -9.86
C THR A 55 10.07 -24.12 -8.52
N ARG A 56 10.35 -25.37 -8.14
CA ARG A 56 9.96 -25.91 -6.83
C ARG A 56 10.47 -25.05 -5.66
N TRP A 57 11.71 -24.57 -5.74
CA TRP A 57 12.28 -23.68 -4.71
C TRP A 57 11.54 -22.33 -4.61
N ASN A 58 11.22 -21.72 -5.76
CA ASN A 58 10.53 -20.45 -5.79
C ASN A 58 9.05 -20.59 -5.39
N ALA A 59 8.44 -21.75 -5.64
CA ALA A 59 7.07 -22.06 -5.27
C ALA A 59 6.85 -21.97 -3.75
N GLU A 60 7.78 -22.49 -2.95
CA GLU A 60 7.69 -22.46 -1.48
C GLU A 60 7.70 -21.04 -0.90
N GLN A 61 8.43 -20.12 -1.55
CA GLN A 61 8.57 -18.74 -1.09
C GLN A 61 7.65 -17.75 -1.83
N LEU A 62 6.89 -18.23 -2.83
CA LEU A 62 6.18 -17.36 -3.77
C LEU A 62 5.21 -16.41 -3.05
N PHE A 63 4.45 -16.93 -2.08
CA PHE A 63 3.45 -16.15 -1.37
C PHE A 63 4.08 -14.99 -0.59
N GLU A 64 5.09 -15.29 0.23
CA GLU A 64 5.78 -14.29 1.04
C GLU A 64 6.53 -13.27 0.16
N ALA A 65 7.17 -13.73 -0.92
CA ALA A 65 7.81 -12.86 -1.89
C ALA A 65 6.81 -11.89 -2.54
N VAL A 66 5.63 -12.38 -2.95
CA VAL A 66 4.56 -11.55 -3.54
C VAL A 66 4.04 -10.53 -2.53
N LYS A 67 3.82 -10.92 -1.27
CA LYS A 67 3.39 -9.98 -0.23
C LYS A 67 4.42 -8.88 -0.01
N LYS A 68 5.68 -9.26 0.18
CA LYS A 68 6.77 -8.30 0.38
C LYS A 68 6.87 -7.32 -0.79
N TYR A 69 6.83 -7.83 -2.02
CA TYR A 69 6.88 -7.00 -3.22
C TYR A 69 5.74 -5.96 -3.28
N LEU A 70 4.52 -6.35 -2.91
CA LEU A 70 3.36 -5.47 -2.88
C LEU A 70 3.45 -4.45 -1.73
N GLU A 71 3.94 -4.86 -0.56
CA GLU A 71 4.16 -3.97 0.58
C GLU A 71 5.22 -2.90 0.28
N ASP A 72 6.32 -3.30 -0.37
CA ASP A 72 7.40 -2.40 -0.80
C ASP A 72 6.89 -1.37 -1.83
N ARG A 73 5.90 -1.74 -2.64
CA ARG A 73 5.18 -0.83 -3.56
C ARG A 73 4.10 0.01 -2.87
N GLY A 74 3.91 -0.13 -1.56
CA GLY A 74 2.97 0.68 -0.77
C GLY A 74 1.53 0.15 -0.73
N PHE A 75 1.28 -1.08 -1.17
CA PHE A 75 -0.04 -1.70 -1.09
C PHE A 75 -0.36 -2.21 0.33
N ASP A 76 -1.65 -2.34 0.62
CA ASP A 76 -2.18 -3.07 1.76
C ASP A 76 -2.38 -4.55 1.39
N THR A 77 -1.53 -5.43 1.91
CA THR A 77 -1.55 -6.87 1.65
C THR A 77 -2.40 -7.67 2.64
N SER A 78 -3.09 -7.02 3.58
CA SER A 78 -3.91 -7.71 4.60
C SER A 78 -4.98 -8.64 4.01
N ARG A 79 -5.40 -8.39 2.76
CA ARG A 79 -6.39 -9.19 2.02
C ARG A 79 -5.78 -10.10 0.94
N VAL A 80 -4.45 -10.16 0.86
CA VAL A 80 -3.75 -11.06 -0.07
C VAL A 80 -3.58 -12.40 0.64
N THR A 81 -4.39 -13.36 0.24
CA THR A 81 -4.32 -14.73 0.76
C THR A 81 -3.50 -15.62 -0.18
N GLU A 82 -2.90 -16.65 0.39
CA GLU A 82 -2.12 -17.64 -0.34
C GLU A 82 -2.94 -18.30 -1.46
N GLY A 83 -4.18 -18.71 -1.17
CA GLY A 83 -5.08 -19.27 -2.19
C GLY A 83 -5.37 -18.31 -3.36
N ARG A 84 -5.43 -16.99 -3.11
CA ARG A 84 -5.61 -16.00 -4.19
C ARG A 84 -4.38 -15.91 -5.07
N VAL A 85 -3.18 -15.91 -4.48
CA VAL A 85 -1.90 -15.90 -5.21
C VAL A 85 -1.76 -17.16 -6.05
N TRP A 86 -1.97 -18.35 -5.47
CA TRP A 86 -1.89 -19.63 -6.18
C TRP A 86 -2.91 -19.77 -7.30
N ARG A 87 -4.14 -19.29 -7.11
CA ARG A 87 -5.15 -19.27 -8.16
C ARG A 87 -4.69 -18.43 -9.35
N LEU A 88 -4.09 -17.26 -9.10
CA LEU A 88 -3.57 -16.39 -10.15
C LEU A 88 -2.34 -17.01 -10.83
N ALA A 89 -1.39 -17.55 -10.07
CA ALA A 89 -0.23 -18.25 -10.61
C ALA A 89 -0.63 -19.43 -11.50
N THR A 90 -1.55 -20.28 -11.03
CA THR A 90 -2.08 -21.41 -11.81
C THR A 90 -2.76 -20.93 -13.10
N ASN A 91 -3.52 -19.83 -13.04
CA ASN A 91 -4.13 -19.25 -14.24
C ASN A 91 -3.07 -18.71 -15.21
N MET A 92 -1.95 -18.15 -14.72
CA MET A 92 -0.83 -17.74 -15.58
C MET A 92 -0.18 -18.95 -16.26
N VAL A 93 -0.02 -20.08 -15.56
CA VAL A 93 0.49 -21.34 -16.15
C VAL A 93 -0.44 -21.83 -17.25
N LYS A 94 -1.74 -21.90 -16.98
CA LYS A 94 -2.75 -22.32 -17.98
C LYS A 94 -2.75 -21.44 -19.24
N LYS A 95 -2.43 -20.15 -19.09
CA LYS A 95 -2.32 -19.18 -20.20
C LYS A 95 -0.95 -19.19 -20.89
N GLY A 96 0.01 -20.00 -20.45
CA GLY A 96 1.36 -20.03 -20.99
C GLY A 96 2.22 -18.82 -20.61
N MET A 97 1.77 -17.99 -19.66
CA MET A 97 2.50 -16.81 -19.17
C MET A 97 3.53 -17.14 -18.08
N LEU A 98 3.44 -18.33 -17.50
CA LEU A 98 4.33 -18.84 -16.47
C LEU A 98 4.68 -20.29 -16.82
N LYS A 99 5.98 -20.60 -16.94
CA LYS A 99 6.45 -21.97 -17.16
C LYS A 99 6.81 -22.61 -15.84
N VAL A 100 6.33 -23.82 -15.59
CA VAL A 100 6.73 -24.60 -14.42
C VAL A 100 7.87 -25.52 -14.82
N ILE A 101 8.94 -25.52 -14.02
CA ILE A 101 10.11 -26.38 -14.20
C ILE A 101 10.36 -27.06 -12.86
N ASP A 102 10.63 -28.36 -12.92
CA ASP A 102 10.96 -29.20 -11.74
C ASP A 102 12.47 -29.18 -11.48
#